data_AF-A0A1X0S3C8-F1
#
_entry.id   AF-A0A1X0S3C8-F1
#
_cell.length_a   1.000
_cell.length_b   1.000
_cell.length_c   1.000
_cell.angle_alpha   90.00
_cell.angle_beta   90.00
_cell.angle_gamma   90.00
#
_symmetry.space_group_name_H-M   'P 1'
#
loop_
_entity.id
_entity.type
_entity.pdbx_description
1 polymer ?
#
loop_
_entity_poly.entity_id
_entity_poly.type
_entity_poly.pdbx_seq_one_letter_code
_entity_poly.pdbx_strand_id
1 'polypeptide(L)'
;MYSSIGKDIVKLKGLRCGAANIVCRCLKKREAAGDLLVVPIDKFKASKSCCWCKTDIFDSVSGVKGDSVLVCKTCSTLWQHDVNEAKNMMKISFAMRKGLSRPEA
;
A
#
# COMPACT_ATOMS: atom_id res chain seq x y z
N MET A 1 -6.47 -21.46 -15.21
CA MET A 1 -6.62 -20.29 -16.11
C MET A 1 -6.26 -19.05 -15.29
N TYR A 2 -5.03 -18.55 -15.41
CA TYR A 2 -4.54 -17.43 -14.62
C TYR A 2 -5.11 -16.13 -15.18
N SER A 3 -5.99 -15.46 -14.42
CA SER A 3 -6.51 -14.15 -14.80
C SER A 3 -5.37 -13.13 -14.84
N SER A 4 -5.37 -12.32 -15.90
CA SER A 4 -4.29 -11.46 -16.35
C SER A 4 -3.91 -10.38 -15.33
N ILE A 5 -2.91 -10.64 -14.48
CA ILE A 5 -2.29 -9.66 -13.56
C ILE A 5 -1.61 -8.48 -14.31
N GLY A 6 -1.59 -8.49 -15.65
CA GLY A 6 -0.71 -7.64 -16.47
C GLY A 6 -1.18 -6.21 -16.78
N LYS A 7 -2.47 -5.86 -16.68
CA LYS A 7 -2.95 -4.56 -17.22
C LYS A 7 -2.75 -3.37 -16.29
N ASP A 8 -2.62 -3.59 -14.97
CA ASP A 8 -2.52 -2.52 -13.96
C ASP A 8 -1.19 -2.48 -13.20
N ILE A 9 -0.14 -3.12 -13.74
CA ILE A 9 1.18 -3.15 -13.11
C ILE A 9 1.82 -1.77 -13.20
N VAL A 10 1.78 -1.02 -12.10
CA VAL A 10 2.56 0.21 -11.95
C VAL A 10 4.05 -0.15 -11.98
N LYS A 11 4.76 0.36 -12.99
CA LYS A 11 6.22 0.26 -13.01
C LYS A 11 6.79 1.06 -11.85
N LEU A 12 7.64 0.44 -11.03
CA LEU A 12 8.43 1.11 -9.99
C LEU A 12 9.47 2.03 -10.66
N LYS A 13 9.03 3.17 -11.19
CA LYS A 13 9.90 4.19 -11.79
C LYS A 13 10.62 4.96 -10.67
N GLY A 14 11.92 5.20 -10.82
CA GLY A 14 12.68 6.10 -9.94
C GLY A 14 13.48 5.45 -8.80
N LEU A 15 13.37 4.13 -8.57
CA LEU A 15 14.16 3.42 -7.54
C LEU A 15 15.60 3.11 -8.00
N ARG A 16 16.36 4.14 -8.42
CA ARG A 16 17.71 3.93 -8.99
C ARG A 16 18.81 3.78 -7.92
N CYS A 17 18.60 4.29 -6.70
CA CYS A 17 19.62 4.32 -5.64
C CYS A 17 19.02 4.02 -4.25
N GLY A 18 19.86 3.56 -3.30
CA GLY A 18 19.51 3.41 -1.88
C GLY A 18 18.83 2.10 -1.48
N ALA A 19 18.39 2.02 -0.22
CA ALA A 19 17.82 0.83 0.40
C ALA A 19 16.60 0.27 -0.37
N ALA A 20 15.76 1.15 -0.93
CA ALA A 20 14.59 0.75 -1.71
C ALA A 20 14.95 -0.05 -2.98
N ASN A 21 16.06 0.29 -3.66
CA ASN A 21 16.55 -0.47 -4.81
C ASN A 21 17.06 -1.85 -4.39
N ILE A 22 17.77 -1.94 -3.25
CA ILE A 22 18.25 -3.21 -2.69
C ILE A 22 17.08 -4.13 -2.40
N VAL A 23 16.07 -3.65 -1.66
CA VAL A 23 14.85 -4.41 -1.35
C VAL A 23 14.14 -4.85 -2.63
N CYS A 24 13.95 -3.95 -3.60
CA CYS A 24 13.32 -4.27 -4.87
C CYS A 24 14.05 -5.40 -5.63
N ARG A 25 15.38 -5.33 -5.72
CA ARG A 25 16.19 -6.38 -6.36
C ARG A 25 16.09 -7.71 -5.62
N CYS A 26 16.14 -7.70 -4.29
CA CYS A 26 16.00 -8.91 -3.48
C CYS A 26 14.62 -9.56 -3.69
N LEU A 27 13.55 -8.76 -3.70
CA LEU A 27 12.19 -9.24 -3.96
C LEU A 27 12.06 -9.81 -5.38
N LYS A 28 12.62 -9.14 -6.39
CA LYS A 28 12.59 -9.62 -7.79
C LYS A 28 13.37 -10.90 -8.01
N LYS A 29 14.51 -11.09 -7.32
CA LYS A 29 15.24 -12.36 -7.35
C LYS A 29 14.41 -13.52 -6.80
N ARG A 30 13.74 -13.30 -5.67
CA ARG A 30 12.85 -14.29 -5.05
C ARG A 30 11.60 -14.57 -5.90
N GLU A 31 11.06 -13.55 -6.56
CA GLU A 31 9.98 -13.73 -7.54
C GLU A 31 10.41 -14.61 -8.71
N ALA A 32 11.60 -14.36 -9.28
CA ALA A 32 12.14 -15.16 -10.37
C ALA A 32 12.43 -16.62 -9.96
N ALA A 33 12.75 -16.85 -8.69
CA ALA A 33 12.91 -18.19 -8.11
C ALA A 33 11.57 -18.90 -7.84
N GLY A 34 10.43 -18.18 -7.91
CA GLY A 34 9.11 -18.72 -7.59
C GLY A 34 8.78 -18.73 -6.09
N ASP A 35 9.63 -18.15 -5.24
CA ASP A 35 9.45 -18.14 -3.77
C ASP A 35 8.27 -17.25 -3.33
N LEU A 36 7.96 -16.23 -4.12
CA LEU A 36 6.92 -15.24 -3.82
C LEU A 36 6.39 -14.58 -5.09
N LEU A 37 5.28 -13.86 -4.95
CA LEU A 37 4.74 -12.96 -5.97
C LEU A 37 4.95 -11.51 -5.54
N VAL A 38 5.49 -10.66 -6.42
CA VAL A 38 5.66 -9.23 -6.17
C VAL A 38 4.57 -8.46 -6.90
N VAL A 39 3.68 -7.85 -6.12
CA VAL A 39 2.64 -6.97 -6.65
C VAL A 39 3.02 -5.51 -6.36
N PRO A 40 3.38 -4.70 -7.37
CA PRO A 40 3.63 -3.28 -7.15
C PRO A 40 2.31 -2.54 -6.95
N ILE A 41 2.25 -1.74 -5.89
CA ILE A 41 1.06 -0.98 -5.50
C ILE A 41 1.47 0.48 -5.32
N ASP A 42 0.76 1.37 -5.98
CA ASP A 42 1.00 2.81 -5.87
C ASP A 42 0.45 3.34 -4.53
N LYS A 43 1.38 3.93 -3.76
CA LYS A 43 1.21 4.46 -2.42
C LYS A 43 0.17 5.56 -2.32
N PHE A 44 -0.04 6.37 -3.37
CA PHE A 44 -0.78 7.64 -3.28
C PHE A 44 -2.18 7.52 -2.66
N LYS A 45 -2.85 6.38 -2.84
CA LYS A 45 -4.19 6.12 -2.25
C LYS A 45 -4.15 5.39 -0.90
N ALA A 46 -3.06 4.69 -0.59
CA ALA A 46 -2.97 3.89 0.63
C ALA A 46 -2.70 4.72 1.88
N SER A 47 -1.98 5.84 1.75
CA SER A 47 -1.61 6.70 2.89
C SER A 47 -2.75 7.59 3.36
N LYS A 48 -3.70 7.94 2.48
CA LYS A 48 -4.71 8.96 2.76
C LYS A 48 -6.02 8.44 3.33
N SER A 49 -6.29 7.14 3.28
CA SER A 49 -7.61 6.59 3.66
C SER A 49 -7.53 5.73 4.91
N CYS A 50 -8.55 5.79 5.75
CA CYS A 50 -8.71 4.89 6.90
C CYS A 50 -8.95 3.48 6.39
N CYS A 51 -8.14 2.52 6.84
CA CYS A 51 -8.22 1.17 6.32
C CYS A 51 -9.56 0.49 6.63
N TRP A 52 -10.24 0.91 7.70
CA TRP A 52 -11.55 0.39 8.10
C TRP A 52 -12.71 1.09 7.40
N CYS A 53 -12.90 2.39 7.61
CA CYS A 53 -14.10 3.11 7.12
C CYS A 53 -13.89 3.91 5.83
N LYS A 54 -12.70 3.85 5.21
CA LYS A 54 -12.38 4.42 3.89
C LYS A 54 -12.45 5.94 3.75
N THR A 55 -12.83 6.67 4.80
CA THR A 55 -12.69 8.14 4.86
C THR A 55 -11.22 8.56 4.83
N ASP A 56 -10.95 9.77 4.35
CA ASP A 56 -9.64 10.43 4.37
C ASP A 56 -9.51 11.51 5.45
N ILE A 57 -10.51 11.60 6.33
CA ILE A 57 -10.56 12.61 7.38
C ILE A 57 -9.83 12.09 8.62
N PHE A 58 -8.64 12.66 8.85
CA PHE A 58 -7.78 12.35 9.99
C PHE A 58 -7.44 13.61 10.80
N ASP A 59 -7.29 13.43 12.11
CA ASP A 59 -6.66 14.40 13.02
C ASP A 59 -5.28 13.93 13.44
N SER A 60 -4.40 14.89 13.72
CA SER A 60 -3.13 14.66 14.38
C SER A 60 -3.33 14.39 15.88
N VAL A 61 -2.42 13.59 16.45
CA VAL A 61 -2.41 13.29 17.89
C VAL A 61 -1.44 14.22 18.59
N SER A 62 -1.91 14.90 19.64
CA SER A 62 -1.05 15.76 20.46
C SER A 62 0.05 14.95 21.15
N GLY A 63 1.25 15.51 21.26
CA GLY A 63 2.41 14.84 21.86
C GLY A 63 3.10 13.82 20.95
N VAL A 64 2.62 13.61 19.73
CA VAL A 64 3.27 12.76 18.71
C VAL A 64 3.96 13.64 17.66
N LYS A 65 5.21 13.31 17.32
CA LYS A 65 5.96 14.05 16.32
C LYS A 65 5.49 13.68 14.91
N GLY A 66 5.02 14.70 14.17
CA GLY A 66 4.55 14.55 12.79
C GLY A 66 3.34 13.62 12.66
N ASP A 67 3.07 13.16 11.45
CA ASP A 67 1.90 12.32 11.13
C ASP A 67 2.15 10.83 11.39
N SER A 68 3.01 10.49 12.35
CA SER A 68 3.33 9.08 12.65
C SER A 68 2.14 8.34 13.26
N VAL A 69 1.24 9.05 13.94
CA VAL A 69 -0.02 8.56 14.47
C VAL A 69 -1.15 9.53 14.11
N LEU A 70 -2.24 8.99 13.57
CA LEU A 70 -3.42 9.74 13.14
C LEU A 70 -4.69 9.11 13.71
N VAL A 71 -5.68 9.93 14.02
CA VAL A 71 -7.01 9.47 14.44
C VAL A 71 -8.00 9.70 13.31
N CYS A 72 -8.70 8.64 12.91
CA CYS A 72 -9.77 8.77 11.92
C CYS A 72 -11.01 9.43 12.54
N LYS A 73 -11.52 10.51 11.96
CA LYS A 73 -12.71 11.21 12.51
C LYS A 73 -13.99 10.39 12.47
N THR A 74 -14.15 9.52 11.48
CA THR A 74 -15.41 8.78 11.30
C THR A 74 -15.53 7.58 12.24
N CYS A 75 -14.45 6.82 12.44
CA CYS A 75 -14.48 5.60 13.27
C CYS A 75 -13.70 5.72 14.58
N SER A 76 -13.17 6.92 14.86
CA SER A 76 -12.38 7.26 16.06
C SER A 76 -11.16 6.33 16.30
N THR A 77 -10.76 5.56 15.29
CA THR A 77 -9.66 4.61 15.43
C THR A 77 -8.33 5.33 15.29
N LEU A 78 -7.44 5.07 16.24
CA LEU A 78 -6.06 5.54 16.23
C LEU A 78 -5.19 4.61 15.39
N TRP A 79 -4.46 5.20 14.45
CA TRP A 79 -3.64 4.50 13.48
C TRP A 79 -2.20 4.99 13.53
N GLN A 80 -1.24 4.07 13.64
CA GLN A 80 0.09 4.35 13.09
C GLN A 80 -0.03 4.48 11.57
N HIS A 81 0.50 5.56 11.01
CA HIS A 81 0.35 5.88 9.59
C HIS A 81 0.83 4.74 8.69
N ASP A 82 2.02 4.20 8.95
CA ASP A 82 2.60 3.11 8.15
C ASP A 82 1.80 1.81 8.27
N VAL A 83 1.21 1.53 9.43
CA VAL A 83 0.35 0.34 9.64
C VAL A 83 -0.95 0.48 8.86
N ASN A 84 -1.56 1.67 8.87
CA ASN A 84 -2.75 1.97 8.09
C ASN A 84 -2.46 1.83 6.58
N GLU A 85 -1.34 2.40 6.12
CA GLU A 85 -0.90 2.32 4.73
C GLU A 85 -0.66 0.87 4.30
N ALA A 86 0.07 0.09 5.08
CA ALA A 86 0.33 -1.33 4.80
C ALA A 86 -0.96 -2.15 4.71
N LYS A 87 -1.94 -1.92 5.61
CA LYS A 87 -3.24 -2.58 5.56
C LYS A 87 -4.03 -2.20 4.31
N ASN A 88 -3.96 -0.95 3.86
CA ASN A 88 -4.59 -0.51 2.62
C ASN A 88 -3.94 -1.14 1.39
N MET A 89 -2.60 -1.16 1.34
CA MET A 89 -1.87 -1.86 0.26
C MET A 89 -2.28 -3.33 0.19
N MET A 90 -2.40 -4.01 1.33
CA MET A 90 -2.86 -5.41 1.37
C MET A 90 -4.30 -5.57 0.85
N LYS A 91 -5.22 -4.66 1.18
CA LYS A 91 -6.59 -4.69 0.64
C LYS A 91 -6.62 -4.49 -0.88
N ILE A 92 -5.80 -3.57 -1.39
CA ILE A 92 -5.66 -3.34 -2.84
C ILE A 92 -5.09 -4.59 -3.52
N SER A 93 -4.07 -5.23 -2.94
CA SER A 93 -3.47 -6.45 -3.51
C SER A 93 -4.49 -7.58 -3.63
N PHE A 94 -5.34 -7.77 -2.62
CA PHE A 94 -6.42 -8.75 -2.67
C PHE A 94 -7.48 -8.41 -3.72
N ALA A 95 -7.85 -7.13 -3.86
CA ALA A 95 -8.79 -6.70 -4.88
C ALA A 95 -8.26 -6.96 -6.29
N MET A 96 -7.00 -6.59 -6.57
CA MET A 96 -6.32 -6.86 -7.83
C MET A 96 -6.24 -8.36 -8.13
N ARG A 97 -5.92 -9.19 -7.12
CA ARG A 97 -5.90 -10.66 -7.25
C ARG A 97 -7.26 -11.24 -7.64
N LYS A 98 -8.36 -10.64 -7.15
CA LYS A 98 -9.73 -11.04 -7.48
C LYS A 98 -10.22 -10.51 -8.83
N GLY A 99 -9.41 -9.73 -9.55
CA GLY A 99 -9.82 -9.08 -10.80
C GLY A 99 -10.79 -7.92 -10.60
N LEU A 100 -10.93 -7.41 -9.37
CA LEU A 100 -11.70 -6.21 -9.11
C LEU A 100 -10.90 -5.00 -9.58
N SER A 101 -11.58 -4.02 -10.18
CA SER A 101 -10.98 -2.75 -10.55
C SER A 101 -10.35 -2.09 -9.32
N ARG A 102 -9.25 -1.37 -9.56
CA ARG A 102 -8.59 -0.57 -8.52
C ARG A 102 -9.63 0.40 -7.94
N PRO A 103 -9.72 0.59 -6.61
CA PRO A 103 -10.60 1.60 -6.04
C PRO A 103 -10.31 2.98 -6.68
N GLU A 104 -11.27 3.50 -7.43
CA GLU A 104 -11.29 4.88 -7.95
C GLU A 104 -11.40 5.82 -6.73
N ALA A 105 -10.38 6.65 -6.52
CA ALA A 105 -10.20 8.03 -7.00
C ALA A 105 -10.79 8.95 -5.94
#